data_AF-A0A6A4XKC5-F1
#
_entry.id   AF-A0A6A4XKC5-F1
#
_cell.length_a   1.000
_cell.length_b   1.000
_cell.length_c   1.000
_cell.angle_alpha   90.00
_cell.angle_beta   90.00
_cell.angle_gamma   90.00
#
_symmetry.space_group_name_H-M   'P 1'
#
loop_
_entity.id
_entity.type
_entity.pdbx_description
1 polymer ?
#
loop_
_entity_poly.entity_id
_entity_poly.type
_entity_poly.pdbx_seq_one_letter_code
_entity_poly.pdbx_strand_id
1 'polypeptide(L)'
;MLLDRPPQPFCPAMNPQIIADFIRFKRQQNGTPFYRISNPDEQLVDVLGNLVVSRGGWNDPRNVDQMLSAVSVIHAARGHRGTFFDKCTGCCSLSKRTNYKGCQLHRGKPMLWRIGNPKQTELIENVMKESLRQGADYVVEGDSPLTPWELITIRNHLLSTNGFNDYQLFVMVLLSVKLFLRSDEVVRIRLSDFSKDLAIISDGGVVEALAVSVKGKTDVKPVTLMLWSDDVLPQLCPIRHLLILIKASGIKNEGYIFPGTDIDIGCLDGHFFSETYHTRFKSVCEKLIDRDGPFGTHSCRKTAYLFAVWGGGSDGDMMLSARHKQLGQAMKYKRDAAFLLNVAISNNKNLASVVTPWKSIFCADAQMGRSINSNGSRGFKPLYELAFNFIHKLCACPLDAGILRMITDVLNFNKPTSTKESIDILCKKYFPPEVLSRVMDLMSTYAFELTYLQSQTTQALSGENNSGGDQNSGLLPDLTEINVQNPPVFST
;
A
#
# COMPACT_ATOMS: atom_id res chain seq x y z
N MET A 1 7.10 34.37 -11.41
CA MET A 1 6.26 33.16 -11.36
C MET A 1 4.88 33.51 -11.90
N LEU A 2 4.19 32.56 -12.53
CA LEU A 2 2.83 32.78 -13.02
C LEU A 2 1.91 32.92 -11.80
N LEU A 3 1.18 34.01 -11.72
CA LEU A 3 0.25 34.29 -10.62
C LEU A 3 -0.90 33.28 -10.64
N ASP A 4 -1.36 32.83 -9.46
CA ASP A 4 -2.56 31.99 -9.33
C ASP A 4 -3.81 32.65 -9.93
N ARG A 5 -3.82 33.99 -9.93
CA ARG A 5 -4.78 34.84 -10.62
C ARG A 5 -4.06 35.66 -11.68
N PRO A 6 -3.92 35.16 -12.92
CA PRO A 6 -3.26 35.93 -13.97
C PRO A 6 -4.10 37.15 -14.34
N PRO A 7 -3.46 38.24 -14.80
CA PRO A 7 -4.20 39.40 -15.31
C PRO A 7 -5.15 38.96 -16.43
N GLN A 8 -6.43 39.31 -16.30
CA GLN A 8 -7.46 39.10 -17.31
C GLN A 8 -7.52 40.32 -18.24
N PRO A 9 -7.78 40.16 -19.55
CA PRO A 9 -8.08 38.91 -20.25
C PRO A 9 -6.84 38.15 -20.76
N PHE A 10 -5.62 38.63 -20.49
CA PHE A 10 -4.41 38.12 -21.14
C PHE A 10 -3.25 37.90 -20.16
N CYS A 11 -2.71 36.67 -20.17
CA CYS A 11 -1.53 36.27 -19.41
C CYS A 11 -0.34 36.09 -20.38
N PRO A 12 0.73 36.89 -20.31
CA PRO A 12 1.89 36.71 -21.18
C PRO A 12 2.63 35.40 -20.92
N ALA A 13 3.26 34.84 -21.96
CA ALA A 13 4.17 33.70 -21.80
C ALA A 13 5.37 34.07 -20.90
N MET A 14 5.91 33.07 -20.20
CA MET A 14 7.08 33.27 -19.33
C MET A 14 8.31 33.67 -20.14
N ASN A 15 9.20 34.45 -19.51
CA ASN A 15 10.50 34.78 -20.10
C ASN A 15 11.43 33.54 -20.00
N PRO A 16 11.95 33.01 -21.13
CA PRO A 16 12.93 31.92 -21.14
C PRO A 16 14.15 32.21 -20.27
N GLN A 17 14.59 33.46 -20.21
CA GLN A 17 15.74 33.89 -19.42
C GLN A 17 15.54 33.59 -17.92
N ILE A 18 14.34 33.88 -17.40
CA ILE A 18 14.01 33.64 -15.98
C ILE A 18 13.94 32.14 -15.69
N ILE A 19 13.43 31.34 -16.63
CA ILE A 19 13.37 29.88 -16.51
C ILE A 19 14.79 29.30 -16.48
N ALA A 20 15.64 29.74 -17.41
CA ALA A 20 17.03 29.35 -17.52
C ALA A 20 17.83 29.69 -16.25
N ASP A 21 17.69 30.92 -15.76
CA ASP A 21 18.30 31.39 -14.51
C ASP A 21 17.81 30.55 -13.32
N PHE A 22 16.51 30.24 -13.23
CA PHE A 22 15.97 29.40 -12.17
C PHE A 22 16.52 27.97 -12.20
N ILE A 23 16.70 27.39 -13.39
CA ILE A 23 17.33 26.06 -13.53
C ILE A 23 18.75 26.11 -12.98
N ARG A 24 19.57 27.11 -13.35
CA ARG A 24 20.93 27.27 -12.83
C ARG A 24 20.94 27.47 -11.31
N PHE A 25 20.06 28.31 -10.80
CA PHE A 25 19.91 28.57 -9.35
C PHE A 25 19.64 27.28 -8.54
N LYS A 26 18.95 26.30 -9.13
CA LYS A 26 18.62 25.01 -8.51
C LYS A 26 19.62 23.88 -8.82
N ARG A 27 20.34 23.95 -9.94
CA ARG A 27 21.32 22.94 -10.37
C ARG A 27 22.73 23.19 -9.84
N GLN A 28 23.12 24.45 -9.67
CA GLN A 28 24.42 24.81 -9.09
C GLN A 28 24.50 24.41 -7.62
N GLN A 29 25.71 24.19 -7.12
CA GLN A 29 25.94 23.84 -5.73
C GLN A 29 25.39 24.92 -4.79
N ASN A 30 24.75 24.49 -3.70
CA ASN A 30 24.21 25.40 -2.70
C ASN A 30 25.32 26.31 -2.14
N GLY A 31 25.06 27.62 -2.08
CA GLY A 31 26.01 28.62 -1.59
C GLY A 31 26.94 29.22 -2.64
N THR A 32 26.92 28.75 -3.89
CA THR A 32 27.73 29.36 -4.96
C THR A 32 27.19 30.72 -5.40
N PRO A 33 28.03 31.74 -5.67
CA PRO A 33 27.57 33.03 -6.20
C PRO A 33 26.71 32.87 -7.45
N PHE A 34 25.54 33.50 -7.47
CA PHE A 34 24.59 33.36 -8.57
C PHE A 34 24.70 34.52 -9.58
N TYR A 35 24.97 34.17 -10.84
CA TYR A 35 25.07 35.10 -11.97
C TYR A 35 23.95 34.84 -12.97
N ARG A 36 23.33 35.89 -13.51
CA ARG A 36 22.32 35.74 -14.57
C ARG A 36 23.01 35.31 -15.86
N ILE A 37 22.37 34.46 -16.66
CA ILE A 37 22.90 34.12 -17.99
C ILE A 37 23.05 35.37 -18.87
N SER A 38 22.16 36.36 -18.73
CA SER A 38 22.23 37.61 -19.48
C SER A 38 23.34 38.57 -19.03
N ASN A 39 23.90 38.37 -17.84
CA ASN A 39 24.97 39.19 -17.28
C ASN A 39 25.86 38.30 -16.38
N PRO A 40 26.82 37.58 -16.97
CA PRO A 40 27.63 36.60 -16.26
C PRO A 40 28.69 37.24 -15.34
N ASP A 41 28.96 38.53 -15.50
CA ASP A 41 30.07 39.22 -14.83
C ASP A 41 29.65 39.93 -13.53
N GLU A 42 28.34 40.09 -13.31
CA GLU A 42 27.80 40.78 -12.14
C GLU A 42 26.93 39.83 -11.30
N GLN A 43 27.33 39.62 -10.04
CA GLN A 43 26.58 38.78 -9.13
C GLN A 43 25.20 39.41 -8.87
N LEU A 44 24.15 38.58 -8.90
CA LEU A 44 22.81 39.04 -8.65
C LEU A 44 22.66 39.53 -7.20
N VAL A 45 22.06 40.70 -7.00
CA VAL A 45 21.60 41.20 -5.70
C VAL A 45 20.09 41.06 -5.55
N ASP A 46 19.64 40.77 -4.33
CA ASP A 46 18.22 40.70 -3.98
C ASP A 46 17.62 42.10 -3.76
N VAL A 47 16.33 42.16 -3.41
CA VAL A 47 15.61 43.42 -3.19
C VAL A 47 16.08 44.20 -1.95
N LEU A 48 16.85 43.56 -1.06
CA LEU A 48 17.44 44.14 0.14
C LEU A 48 18.92 44.52 -0.09
N GLY A 49 19.46 44.29 -1.29
CA GLY A 49 20.85 44.54 -1.64
C GLY A 49 21.82 43.43 -1.24
N ASN A 50 21.34 42.26 -0.80
CA ASN A 50 22.21 41.14 -0.46
C ASN A 50 22.61 40.35 -1.71
N LEU A 51 23.85 39.86 -1.72
CA LEU A 51 24.34 38.98 -2.77
C LEU A 51 23.56 37.65 -2.78
N VAL A 52 23.01 37.31 -3.94
CA VAL A 52 22.28 36.06 -4.16
C VAL A 52 23.27 34.94 -4.43
N VAL A 53 23.04 33.83 -3.74
CA VAL A 53 23.74 32.56 -3.97
C VAL A 53 22.77 31.51 -4.48
N SER A 54 23.26 30.58 -5.28
CA SER A 54 22.52 29.42 -5.75
C SER A 54 22.06 28.58 -4.59
N ARG A 55 20.81 28.11 -4.66
CA ARG A 55 20.21 27.28 -3.63
C ARG A 55 20.51 25.80 -3.82
N GLY A 56 20.80 25.39 -5.05
CA GLY A 56 21.02 23.99 -5.39
C GLY A 56 19.84 23.07 -5.05
N GLY A 57 20.16 21.80 -4.80
CA GLY A 57 19.22 20.77 -4.36
C GLY A 57 18.49 20.03 -5.50
N TRP A 58 18.74 20.38 -6.75
CA TRP A 58 18.35 19.53 -7.89
C TRP A 58 19.57 18.76 -8.38
N ASN A 59 19.94 17.68 -7.69
CA ASN A 59 21.07 16.84 -8.12
C ASN A 59 20.69 15.92 -9.28
N ASP A 60 19.42 15.48 -9.33
CA ASP A 60 18.85 14.71 -10.45
C ASP A 60 18.55 15.64 -11.65
N PRO A 61 19.17 15.41 -12.84
CA PRO A 61 18.88 16.18 -14.05
C PRO A 61 17.41 16.11 -14.47
N ARG A 62 16.69 15.04 -14.12
CA ARG A 62 15.26 14.87 -14.45
C ARG A 62 14.37 15.90 -13.77
N ASN A 63 14.82 16.55 -12.69
CA ASN A 63 14.07 17.65 -12.07
C ASN A 63 13.86 18.82 -13.05
N VAL A 64 14.84 19.07 -13.93
CA VAL A 64 14.73 20.10 -14.98
C VAL A 64 13.67 19.71 -15.99
N ASP A 65 13.65 18.46 -16.46
CA ASP A 65 12.63 17.99 -17.40
C ASP A 65 11.22 18.00 -16.79
N GLN A 66 11.08 17.61 -15.52
CA GLN A 66 9.80 17.68 -14.79
C GLN A 66 9.28 19.12 -14.71
N MET A 67 10.15 20.07 -14.34
CA MET A 67 9.78 21.49 -14.29
C MET A 67 9.41 22.03 -15.67
N LEU A 68 10.19 21.74 -16.71
CA LEU A 68 9.90 22.20 -18.07
C LEU A 68 8.64 21.56 -18.67
N SER A 69 8.34 20.33 -18.28
CA SER A 69 7.07 19.67 -18.61
C SER A 69 5.89 20.41 -17.96
N ALA A 70 6.00 20.78 -16.68
CA ALA A 70 4.99 21.61 -16.02
C ALA A 70 4.84 22.99 -16.70
N VAL A 71 5.94 23.64 -17.05
CA VAL A 71 5.94 24.90 -17.83
C VAL A 71 5.16 24.72 -19.13
N SER A 72 5.41 23.64 -19.88
CA SER A 72 4.72 23.38 -21.15
C SER A 72 3.22 23.16 -20.97
N VAL A 73 2.82 22.37 -19.97
CA VAL A 73 1.40 22.10 -19.66
C VAL A 73 0.67 23.40 -19.32
N ILE A 74 1.26 24.25 -18.48
CA ILE A 74 0.65 25.52 -18.07
C ILE A 74 0.49 26.47 -19.26
N HIS A 75 1.48 26.56 -20.16
CA HIS A 75 1.39 27.39 -21.36
C HIS A 75 0.34 26.84 -22.34
N ALA A 76 0.29 25.52 -22.52
CA ALA A 76 -0.72 24.87 -23.37
C ALA A 76 -2.16 25.12 -22.86
N ALA A 77 -2.37 25.12 -21.54
CA ALA A 77 -3.65 25.45 -20.92
C ALA A 77 -4.08 26.91 -21.11
N ARG A 78 -3.12 27.80 -21.38
CA ARG A 78 -3.35 29.25 -21.62
C ARG A 78 -3.32 29.63 -23.10
N GLY A 79 -3.42 28.67 -24.01
CA GLY A 79 -3.40 28.92 -25.46
C GLY A 79 -2.01 29.31 -26.01
N HIS A 80 -0.95 29.22 -25.21
CA HIS A 80 0.43 29.42 -25.65
C HIS A 80 1.03 28.11 -26.14
N ARG A 81 0.57 27.66 -27.31
CA ARG A 81 1.15 26.51 -28.02
C ARG A 81 2.07 26.98 -29.14
N GLY A 82 3.06 26.16 -29.48
CA GLY A 82 3.99 26.42 -30.58
C GLY A 82 5.10 27.41 -30.23
N THR A 83 5.78 27.88 -31.28
CA THR A 83 7.03 28.66 -31.22
C THR A 83 6.90 29.86 -30.30
N PHE A 84 7.92 30.04 -29.46
CA PHE A 84 8.02 31.19 -28.58
C PHE A 84 8.42 32.45 -29.35
N PHE A 85 7.77 33.57 -29.05
CA PHE A 85 8.14 34.90 -29.51
C PHE A 85 8.24 35.86 -28.32
N ASP A 86 9.34 36.61 -28.23
CA ASP A 86 9.48 37.66 -27.23
C ASP A 86 8.67 38.92 -27.63
N LYS A 87 8.50 39.87 -26.70
CA LYS A 87 7.92 41.17 -27.04
C LYS A 87 8.81 41.89 -28.06
N CYS A 88 8.18 42.54 -29.05
CA CYS A 88 8.92 43.34 -30.01
C CYS A 88 9.25 44.72 -29.40
N THR A 89 10.53 45.07 -29.33
CA THR A 89 11.00 46.37 -28.81
C THR A 89 10.40 47.54 -29.59
N GLY A 90 10.39 47.47 -30.92
CA GLY A 90 9.78 48.49 -31.78
C GLY A 90 8.26 48.63 -31.53
N CYS A 91 7.56 47.53 -31.31
CA CYS A 91 6.15 47.56 -30.93
C CYS A 91 5.93 48.22 -29.56
N CYS A 92 6.75 47.88 -28.57
CA CYS A 92 6.66 48.42 -27.21
C CYS A 92 7.02 49.93 -27.16
N SER A 93 7.95 50.39 -28.00
CA SER A 93 8.29 51.82 -28.07
C SER A 93 7.18 52.64 -28.70
N LEU A 94 6.48 52.07 -29.69
CA LEU A 94 5.40 52.74 -30.41
C LEU A 94 4.05 52.70 -29.68
N SER A 95 3.84 51.77 -28.74
CA SER A 95 2.59 51.66 -27.97
C SER A 95 2.28 52.89 -27.10
N LYS A 96 3.28 53.74 -26.85
CA LYS A 96 3.13 55.02 -26.15
C LYS A 96 2.56 56.14 -27.04
N ARG A 97 2.40 55.91 -28.35
CA ARG A 97 1.88 56.89 -29.32
C ARG A 97 0.37 56.72 -29.54
N THR A 98 -0.32 57.79 -29.89
CA THR A 98 -1.73 57.76 -30.31
C THR A 98 -1.90 56.99 -31.64
N ASN A 99 -2.98 56.23 -31.78
CA ASN A 99 -3.33 55.42 -32.96
C ASN A 99 -2.29 54.35 -33.38
N TYR A 100 -1.55 53.80 -32.43
CA TYR A 100 -0.58 52.74 -32.66
C TYR A 100 -1.20 51.45 -33.25
N LYS A 101 -0.59 50.90 -34.31
CA LYS A 101 -1.02 49.67 -34.99
C LYS A 101 0.09 48.62 -35.20
N GLY A 102 1.18 48.66 -34.43
CA GLY A 102 2.34 47.79 -34.66
C GLY A 102 3.55 48.51 -35.28
N CYS A 103 4.73 47.92 -35.16
CA CYS A 103 5.89 48.34 -35.96
C CYS A 103 5.75 47.86 -37.41
N GLN A 104 6.72 48.20 -38.28
CA GLN A 104 6.69 47.81 -39.70
C GLN A 104 6.52 46.29 -39.91
N LEU A 105 7.15 45.47 -39.06
CA LEU A 105 7.09 44.00 -39.13
C LEU A 105 5.82 43.40 -38.51
N HIS A 106 5.06 44.18 -37.74
CA HIS A 106 3.91 43.70 -36.94
C HIS A 106 2.66 44.55 -37.19
N ARG A 107 2.51 45.08 -38.41
CA ARG A 107 1.42 45.98 -38.79
C ARG A 107 0.07 45.28 -38.64
N GLY A 108 -0.85 45.91 -37.92
CA GLY A 108 -2.18 45.37 -37.59
C GLY A 108 -2.19 44.35 -36.45
N LYS A 109 -1.04 43.80 -36.05
CA LYS A 109 -0.94 42.80 -34.97
C LYS A 109 0.27 43.09 -34.08
N PRO A 110 0.21 44.15 -33.25
CA PRO A 110 1.33 44.58 -32.43
C PRO A 110 1.77 43.49 -31.44
N MET A 111 3.07 43.21 -31.40
CA MET A 111 3.66 42.19 -30.51
C MET A 111 4.16 42.83 -29.21
N LEU A 112 3.22 43.18 -28.31
CA LEU A 112 3.52 43.82 -27.02
C LEU A 112 3.88 42.83 -25.91
N TRP A 113 3.51 41.57 -26.11
CA TRP A 113 3.62 40.53 -25.11
C TRP A 113 4.31 39.30 -25.67
N ARG A 114 4.88 38.51 -24.75
CA ARG A 114 5.43 37.20 -25.06
C ARG A 114 4.30 36.22 -25.36
N ILE A 115 4.51 35.38 -26.37
CA ILE A 115 3.57 34.33 -26.77
C ILE A 115 4.33 33.03 -27.06
N GLY A 116 3.60 31.91 -27.07
CA GLY A 116 4.16 30.59 -27.37
C GLY A 116 4.80 29.92 -26.15
N ASN A 117 5.46 28.78 -26.38
CA ASN A 117 6.02 27.95 -25.31
C ASN A 117 7.52 28.21 -25.12
N PRO A 118 7.95 28.80 -24.00
CA PRO A 118 9.36 29.11 -23.76
C PRO A 118 10.27 27.87 -23.68
N LYS A 119 9.74 26.66 -23.41
CA LYS A 119 10.52 25.40 -23.46
C LYS A 119 11.17 25.17 -24.83
N GLN A 120 10.54 25.65 -25.90
CA GLN A 120 10.99 25.45 -27.29
C GLN A 120 12.08 26.43 -27.74
N THR A 121 12.64 27.23 -26.83
CA THR A 121 13.71 28.16 -27.16
C THR A 121 15.07 27.48 -27.07
N GLU A 122 15.98 27.86 -27.97
CA GLU A 122 17.37 27.38 -27.97
C GLU A 122 18.07 27.57 -26.62
N LEU A 123 17.78 28.70 -25.94
CA LEU A 123 18.30 28.96 -24.59
C LEU A 123 17.95 27.84 -23.60
N ILE A 124 16.69 27.40 -23.58
CA ILE A 124 16.25 26.33 -22.67
C ILE A 124 16.82 24.98 -23.09
N GLU A 125 16.91 24.72 -24.39
CA GLU A 125 17.55 23.50 -24.89
C GLU A 125 19.02 23.43 -24.48
N ASN A 126 19.76 24.54 -24.56
CA ASN A 126 21.15 24.62 -24.16
C ASN A 126 21.32 24.42 -22.65
N VAL A 127 20.46 25.04 -21.83
CA VAL A 127 20.49 24.83 -20.37
C VAL A 127 20.09 23.40 -19.98
N MET A 128 19.19 22.76 -20.71
CA MET A 128 18.90 21.32 -20.51
C MET A 128 20.13 20.46 -20.81
N LYS A 129 20.81 20.70 -21.93
CA LYS A 129 22.04 20.00 -22.30
C LYS A 129 23.14 20.22 -21.26
N GLU A 130 23.30 21.44 -20.76
CA GLU A 130 24.22 21.79 -19.68
C GLU A 130 23.88 21.02 -18.39
N SER A 131 22.60 21.02 -17.99
CA SER A 131 22.12 20.28 -16.81
C SER A 131 22.39 18.78 -16.91
N LEU A 132 22.20 18.18 -18.09
CA LEU A 132 22.47 16.77 -18.32
C LEU A 132 23.97 16.46 -18.19
N ARG A 133 24.83 17.31 -18.76
CA ARG A 133 26.30 17.18 -18.62
C ARG A 133 26.76 17.31 -17.18
N GLN A 134 26.22 18.28 -16.44
CA GLN A 134 26.54 18.49 -15.01
C GLN A 134 26.11 17.32 -14.12
N GLY A 135 25.13 16.52 -14.55
CA GLY A 135 24.68 15.34 -13.81
C GLY A 135 25.01 14.03 -14.51
N ALA A 136 26.06 14.00 -15.34
CA ALA A 136 26.47 12.77 -16.04
C ALA A 136 26.80 11.63 -15.05
N ASP A 137 27.40 11.97 -13.91
CA ASP A 137 27.76 11.01 -12.85
C ASP A 137 26.66 10.83 -11.79
N TYR A 138 25.47 11.44 -12.00
CA TYR A 138 24.38 11.31 -11.05
C TYR A 138 23.82 9.88 -11.05
N VAL A 139 23.95 9.20 -9.91
CA VAL A 139 23.32 7.90 -9.67
C VAL A 139 21.99 8.09 -8.95
N VAL A 140 20.94 7.49 -9.50
CA VAL A 140 19.61 7.51 -8.88
C VAL A 140 19.61 6.60 -7.66
N GLU A 141 19.75 7.17 -6.48
CA GLU A 141 19.44 6.50 -5.22
C GLU A 141 17.92 6.37 -5.10
N GLY A 142 17.44 5.13 -5.14
CA GLY A 142 16.03 4.84 -4.89
C GLY A 142 15.87 4.27 -3.49
N ASP A 143 14.72 4.51 -2.88
CA ASP A 143 14.40 4.02 -1.53
C ASP A 143 14.78 2.54 -1.34
N SER A 144 15.35 2.18 -0.20
CA SER A 144 15.64 0.80 0.11
C SER A 144 14.39 0.06 0.58
N PRO A 145 14.22 -1.22 0.24
CA PRO A 145 13.32 -2.10 0.97
C PRO A 145 13.83 -2.31 2.40
N LEU A 146 12.96 -2.78 3.28
CA LEU A 146 13.32 -3.41 4.54
C LEU A 146 13.49 -4.91 4.30
N THR A 147 14.52 -5.52 4.89
CA THR A 147 14.56 -6.98 5.00
C THR A 147 13.49 -7.46 5.99
N PRO A 148 13.10 -8.75 5.97
CA PRO A 148 12.13 -9.26 6.93
C PRO A 148 12.60 -9.14 8.39
N TRP A 149 13.91 -9.30 8.64
CA TRP A 149 14.49 -9.11 9.96
C TRP A 149 14.47 -7.64 10.39
N GLU A 150 14.80 -6.70 9.49
CA GLU A 150 14.70 -5.26 9.80
C GLU A 150 13.26 -4.86 10.15
N LEU A 151 12.25 -5.41 9.47
CA LEU A 151 10.85 -5.18 9.80
C LEU A 151 10.48 -5.71 11.19
N ILE A 152 11.02 -6.87 11.59
CA ILE A 152 10.84 -7.43 12.94
C ILE A 152 11.58 -6.58 13.99
N THR A 153 12.77 -6.07 13.68
CA THR A 153 13.50 -5.14 14.56
C THR A 153 12.69 -3.86 14.79
N ILE A 154 12.16 -3.26 13.73
CA ILE A 154 11.26 -2.10 13.81
C ILE A 154 10.04 -2.41 14.65
N ARG A 155 9.39 -3.56 14.40
CA ARG A 155 8.26 -4.03 15.21
C ARG A 155 8.63 -4.05 16.70
N ASN A 156 9.68 -4.79 17.06
CA ASN A 156 10.05 -4.98 18.45
C ASN A 156 10.38 -3.65 19.14
N HIS A 157 11.05 -2.72 18.44
CA HIS A 157 11.30 -1.38 18.94
C HIS A 157 9.99 -0.62 19.22
N LEU A 158 9.09 -0.54 18.23
CA LEU A 158 7.82 0.18 18.37
C LEU A 158 6.90 -0.43 19.42
N LEU A 159 6.91 -1.75 19.60
CA LEU A 159 6.11 -2.41 20.63
C LEU A 159 6.68 -2.20 22.04
N SER A 160 8.00 -2.04 22.17
CA SER A 160 8.66 -1.86 23.47
C SER A 160 8.26 -0.58 24.20
N THR A 161 7.76 0.44 23.49
CA THR A 161 7.29 1.68 24.10
C THR A 161 5.94 1.54 24.79
N ASN A 162 5.20 0.45 24.49
CA ASN A 162 3.82 0.20 24.97
C ASN A 162 2.86 1.37 24.69
N GLY A 163 3.16 2.21 23.70
CA GLY A 163 2.38 3.38 23.33
C GLY A 163 1.48 3.12 22.12
N PHE A 164 0.24 3.62 22.17
CA PHE A 164 -0.70 3.52 21.04
C PHE A 164 -0.11 4.13 19.75
N ASN A 165 0.54 5.29 19.83
CA ASN A 165 1.08 5.99 18.66
C ASN A 165 2.20 5.22 17.94
N ASP A 166 2.99 4.43 18.65
CA ASP A 166 4.04 3.59 18.06
C ASP A 166 3.46 2.27 17.54
N TYR A 167 2.47 1.72 18.26
CA TYR A 167 1.70 0.58 17.76
C TYR A 167 0.98 0.90 16.44
N GLN A 168 0.32 2.06 16.39
CA GLN A 168 -0.32 2.59 15.19
C GLN A 168 0.67 2.70 14.04
N LEU A 169 1.86 3.28 14.28
CA LEU A 169 2.91 3.37 13.26
C LEU A 169 3.32 1.98 12.74
N PHE A 170 3.49 1.00 13.63
CA PHE A 170 3.82 -0.37 13.20
C PHE A 170 2.72 -0.96 12.32
N VAL A 171 1.44 -0.83 12.71
CA VAL A 171 0.30 -1.33 11.93
C VAL A 171 0.23 -0.65 10.56
N MET A 172 0.51 0.67 10.48
CA MET A 172 0.57 1.40 9.21
C MET A 172 1.67 0.86 8.29
N VAL A 173 2.88 0.61 8.82
CA VAL A 173 3.97 0.00 8.06
C VAL A 173 3.57 -1.40 7.60
N LEU A 174 3.00 -2.21 8.49
CA LEU A 174 2.60 -3.58 8.18
C LEU A 174 1.53 -3.64 7.08
N LEU A 175 0.48 -2.82 7.16
CA LEU A 175 -0.53 -2.74 6.10
C LEU A 175 0.06 -2.20 4.80
N SER A 176 0.96 -1.21 4.87
CA SER A 176 1.63 -0.68 3.67
C SER A 176 2.42 -1.75 2.93
N VAL A 177 3.09 -2.63 3.68
CA VAL A 177 3.82 -3.78 3.13
C VAL A 177 2.84 -4.82 2.60
N LYS A 178 1.90 -5.30 3.43
CA LYS A 178 1.03 -6.43 3.08
C LYS A 178 0.01 -6.11 1.96
N LEU A 179 -0.29 -4.84 1.71
CA LEU A 179 -1.21 -4.38 0.65
C LEU A 179 -0.52 -3.57 -0.47
N PHE A 180 0.81 -3.50 -0.49
CA PHE A 180 1.58 -2.71 -1.48
C PHE A 180 1.13 -1.24 -1.52
N LEU A 181 0.87 -0.59 -0.38
CA LEU A 181 0.35 0.78 -0.35
C LEU A 181 1.47 1.82 -0.35
N ARG A 182 1.15 2.99 -0.91
CA ARG A 182 1.90 4.23 -0.66
C ARG A 182 1.46 4.85 0.66
N SER A 183 2.26 5.79 1.15
CA SER A 183 2.00 6.54 2.37
C SER A 183 0.66 7.27 2.37
N ASP A 184 0.26 7.86 1.24
CA ASP A 184 -1.02 8.57 1.09
C ASP A 184 -2.22 7.62 1.00
N GLU A 185 -2.00 6.40 0.51
CA GLU A 185 -3.03 5.37 0.39
C GLU A 185 -3.34 4.75 1.77
N VAL A 186 -2.32 4.41 2.58
CA VAL A 186 -2.52 3.75 3.89
C VAL A 186 -3.21 4.67 4.90
N VAL A 187 -2.82 5.94 4.97
CA VAL A 187 -3.40 6.89 5.95
C VAL A 187 -4.87 7.20 5.68
N ARG A 188 -5.35 6.95 4.46
CA ARG A 188 -6.72 7.28 4.03
C ARG A 188 -7.70 6.12 4.17
N ILE A 189 -7.26 4.95 4.63
CA ILE A 189 -8.16 3.79 4.79
C ILE A 189 -9.23 4.12 5.84
N ARG A 190 -10.48 3.91 5.48
CA ARG A 190 -11.66 4.05 6.33
C ARG A 190 -12.24 2.70 6.70
N LEU A 191 -13.00 2.65 7.79
CA LEU A 191 -13.78 1.46 8.14
C LEU A 191 -14.75 1.06 7.01
N SER A 192 -15.31 2.05 6.31
CA SER A 192 -16.22 1.84 5.17
C SER A 192 -15.55 1.24 3.93
N ASP A 193 -14.22 1.25 3.85
CA ASP A 193 -13.50 0.69 2.70
C ASP A 193 -13.43 -0.84 2.75
N PHE A 194 -13.77 -1.44 3.90
CA PHE A 194 -13.77 -2.89 4.06
C PHE A 194 -15.04 -3.52 3.48
N SER A 195 -14.85 -4.42 2.52
CA SER A 195 -15.94 -5.11 1.85
C SER A 195 -16.40 -6.33 2.64
N LYS A 196 -17.62 -6.25 3.18
CA LYS A 196 -18.27 -7.37 3.89
C LYS A 196 -18.46 -8.61 3.00
N ASP A 197 -18.71 -8.42 1.70
CA ASP A 197 -19.11 -9.51 0.82
C ASP A 197 -17.92 -10.40 0.39
N LEU A 198 -16.70 -9.88 0.55
CA LEU A 198 -15.45 -10.55 0.20
C LEU A 198 -14.62 -10.93 1.42
N ALA A 199 -15.03 -10.52 2.63
CA ALA A 199 -14.39 -10.98 3.84
C ALA A 199 -14.61 -12.48 4.04
N ILE A 200 -13.57 -13.17 4.51
CA ILE A 200 -13.59 -14.62 4.77
C ILE A 200 -13.48 -14.80 6.27
N ILE A 201 -14.55 -15.31 6.88
CA ILE A 201 -14.66 -15.54 8.31
C ILE A 201 -15.11 -16.98 8.50
N SER A 202 -14.37 -17.73 9.32
CA SER A 202 -14.74 -19.11 9.64
C SER A 202 -16.01 -19.18 10.51
N ASP A 203 -16.65 -20.34 10.58
CA ASP A 203 -17.84 -20.54 11.43
C ASP A 203 -17.57 -20.26 12.91
N GLY A 204 -16.32 -20.51 13.35
CA GLY A 204 -15.82 -20.16 14.69
C GLY A 204 -15.66 -18.65 14.92
N GLY A 205 -15.85 -17.82 13.90
CA GLY A 205 -15.70 -16.36 13.97
C GLY A 205 -14.26 -15.87 13.82
N VAL A 206 -13.35 -16.71 13.32
CA VAL A 206 -11.96 -16.33 13.05
C VAL A 206 -11.90 -15.62 11.69
N VAL A 207 -11.33 -14.41 11.67
CA VAL A 207 -11.16 -13.65 10.44
C VAL A 207 -9.94 -14.17 9.67
N GLU A 208 -10.18 -14.79 8.51
CA GLU A 208 -9.13 -15.34 7.64
C GLU A 208 -8.67 -14.36 6.56
N ALA A 209 -9.60 -13.53 6.09
CA ALA A 209 -9.28 -12.48 5.13
C ALA A 209 -10.24 -11.29 5.25
N LEU A 210 -9.72 -10.09 5.02
CA LEU A 210 -10.50 -8.87 4.88
C LEU A 210 -10.23 -8.25 3.51
N ALA A 211 -11.28 -7.88 2.79
CA ALA A 211 -11.14 -7.18 1.52
C ALA A 211 -11.22 -5.67 1.76
N VAL A 212 -10.30 -4.90 1.18
CA VAL A 212 -10.21 -3.43 1.32
C VAL A 212 -10.23 -2.77 -0.05
N SER A 213 -11.09 -1.77 -0.22
CA SER A 213 -11.15 -0.91 -1.40
C SER A 213 -10.11 0.21 -1.27
N VAL A 214 -9.21 0.32 -2.26
CA VAL A 214 -8.14 1.32 -2.26
C VAL A 214 -8.12 2.05 -3.60
N LYS A 215 -7.94 3.37 -3.57
CA LYS A 215 -7.75 4.19 -4.77
C LYS A 215 -6.41 4.93 -4.72
N GLY A 216 -5.46 4.49 -5.52
CA GLY A 216 -4.18 5.16 -5.72
C GLY A 216 -4.25 6.31 -6.73
N LYS A 217 -3.19 7.12 -6.76
CA LYS A 217 -3.07 8.33 -7.60
C LYS A 217 -3.35 8.11 -9.10
N THR A 218 -2.99 6.95 -9.63
CA THR A 218 -3.09 6.62 -11.06
C THR A 218 -4.29 5.74 -11.40
N ASP A 219 -5.10 5.40 -10.39
CA ASP A 219 -6.20 4.47 -10.53
C ASP A 219 -7.46 5.23 -10.97
N VAL A 220 -8.07 4.76 -12.06
CA VAL A 220 -9.29 5.35 -12.60
C VAL A 220 -10.46 5.11 -11.63
N LYS A 221 -10.51 3.92 -11.05
CA LYS A 221 -11.51 3.46 -10.07
C LYS A 221 -10.78 2.82 -8.88
N PRO A 222 -11.40 2.80 -7.68
CA PRO A 222 -10.89 1.99 -6.58
C PRO A 222 -10.72 0.52 -7.00
N VAL A 223 -9.72 -0.14 -6.43
CA VAL A 223 -9.46 -1.56 -6.63
C VAL A 223 -9.59 -2.29 -5.29
N THR A 224 -9.96 -3.57 -5.35
CA THR A 224 -10.09 -4.40 -4.15
C THR A 224 -8.82 -5.20 -3.91
N LEU A 225 -8.29 -5.09 -2.69
CA LEU A 225 -7.12 -5.83 -2.22
C LEU A 225 -7.50 -6.71 -1.02
N MET A 226 -6.99 -7.93 -0.99
CA MET A 226 -7.20 -8.89 0.10
C MET A 226 -6.09 -8.78 1.14
N LEU A 227 -6.49 -8.61 2.40
CA LEU A 227 -5.62 -8.69 3.57
C LEU A 227 -5.81 -10.08 4.20
N TRP A 228 -4.80 -10.94 4.07
CA TRP A 228 -4.86 -12.32 4.57
C TRP A 228 -4.35 -12.44 6.01
N SER A 229 -4.95 -13.35 6.79
CA SER A 229 -4.36 -13.79 8.07
C SER A 229 -3.05 -14.52 7.81
N ASP A 230 -2.12 -14.36 8.75
CA ASP A 230 -0.81 -15.00 8.72
C ASP A 230 -0.62 -15.74 10.06
N ASP A 231 -1.11 -16.98 10.11
CA ASP A 231 -1.00 -17.82 11.31
C ASP A 231 0.37 -18.51 11.43
N VAL A 232 1.15 -18.52 10.34
CA VAL A 232 2.52 -19.06 10.34
C VAL A 232 3.48 -18.04 10.97
N LEU A 233 3.27 -16.74 10.73
CA LEU A 233 4.01 -15.65 11.37
C LEU A 233 3.05 -14.68 12.07
N PRO A 234 2.50 -15.06 13.24
CA PRO A 234 1.57 -14.20 13.98
C PRO A 234 2.13 -12.80 14.23
N GLN A 235 3.45 -12.67 14.46
CA GLN A 235 4.11 -11.39 14.71
C GLN A 235 4.06 -10.42 13.51
N LEU A 236 3.83 -10.93 12.29
CA LEU A 236 3.64 -10.14 11.07
C LEU A 236 2.23 -10.32 10.48
N CYS A 237 1.28 -10.87 11.25
CA CYS A 237 -0.09 -11.05 10.81
C CYS A 237 -0.84 -9.72 10.77
N PRO A 238 -1.23 -9.23 9.58
CA PRO A 238 -1.85 -7.91 9.47
C PRO A 238 -3.24 -7.88 10.10
N ILE A 239 -4.01 -8.97 10.03
CA ILE A 239 -5.35 -9.04 10.64
C ILE A 239 -5.26 -8.94 12.15
N ARG A 240 -4.40 -9.74 12.81
CA ARG A 240 -4.21 -9.71 14.26
C ARG A 240 -3.87 -8.30 14.76
N HIS A 241 -2.93 -7.63 14.09
CA HIS A 241 -2.49 -6.29 14.48
C HIS A 241 -3.55 -5.22 14.16
N LEU A 242 -4.26 -5.34 13.05
CA LEU A 242 -5.37 -4.44 12.71
C LEU A 242 -6.50 -4.54 13.75
N LEU A 243 -6.88 -5.74 14.16
CA LEU A 243 -7.97 -5.91 15.14
C LEU A 243 -7.60 -5.33 16.51
N ILE A 244 -6.35 -5.50 16.96
CA ILE A 244 -5.86 -4.83 18.18
C ILE A 244 -5.93 -3.31 18.02
N LEU A 245 -5.49 -2.77 16.88
CA LEU A 245 -5.53 -1.32 16.64
C LEU A 245 -6.96 -0.79 16.69
N ILE A 246 -7.91 -1.46 16.02
CA ILE A 246 -9.32 -1.06 16.02
C ILE A 246 -9.87 -1.08 17.45
N LYS A 247 -9.58 -2.12 18.23
CA LYS A 247 -10.01 -2.19 19.63
C LYS A 247 -9.38 -1.10 20.49
N ALA A 248 -8.09 -0.82 20.33
CA ALA A 248 -7.34 0.16 21.11
C ALA A 248 -7.69 1.60 20.75
N SER A 249 -8.01 1.86 19.47
CA SER A 249 -8.41 3.19 18.98
C SER A 249 -9.82 3.60 19.42
N GLY A 250 -10.67 2.63 19.81
CA GLY A 250 -12.05 2.88 20.19
C GLY A 250 -13.00 3.24 19.04
N ILE A 251 -12.53 3.17 17.79
CA ILE A 251 -13.34 3.48 16.60
C ILE A 251 -14.33 2.34 16.35
N LYS A 252 -15.63 2.67 16.30
CA LYS A 252 -16.71 1.67 16.23
C LYS A 252 -17.33 1.49 14.85
N ASN A 253 -17.83 2.57 14.27
CA ASN A 253 -18.78 2.50 13.15
C ASN A 253 -18.26 3.14 11.86
N GLU A 254 -17.62 4.31 11.97
CA GLU A 254 -17.17 5.10 10.82
C GLU A 254 -15.89 5.87 11.13
N GLY A 255 -15.25 6.41 10.09
CA GLY A 255 -14.00 7.16 10.18
C GLY A 255 -12.79 6.41 9.64
N TYR A 256 -11.63 7.06 9.77
CA TYR A 256 -10.34 6.51 9.35
C TYR A 256 -9.80 5.50 10.36
N ILE A 257 -9.23 4.39 9.90
CA ILE A 257 -8.66 3.39 10.82
C ILE A 257 -7.39 3.90 11.52
N PHE A 258 -6.79 4.97 10.99
CA PHE A 258 -5.63 5.67 11.55
C PHE A 258 -6.02 7.11 11.89
N PRO A 259 -6.56 7.36 13.10
CA PRO A 259 -6.91 8.71 13.51
C PRO A 259 -5.66 9.58 13.63
N GLY A 260 -5.79 10.87 13.29
CA GLY A 260 -4.76 11.88 13.55
C GLY A 260 -4.66 12.23 15.03
N THR A 261 -3.61 12.97 15.41
CA THR A 261 -3.41 13.45 16.80
C THR A 261 -4.28 14.66 17.15
N ASP A 262 -4.87 15.33 16.16
CA ASP A 262 -5.74 16.50 16.35
C ASP A 262 -7.18 16.08 16.69
N ILE A 263 -7.34 15.23 17.70
CA ILE A 263 -8.65 14.82 18.24
C ILE A 263 -9.32 15.98 19.00
N ASP A 264 -8.59 17.07 19.27
CA ASP A 264 -9.01 18.17 20.14
C ASP A 264 -9.97 19.21 19.52
N ILE A 265 -10.49 19.02 18.30
CA ILE A 265 -11.50 19.96 17.75
C ILE A 265 -12.61 19.23 17.00
N GLY A 266 -13.35 18.33 17.66
CA GLY A 266 -14.69 17.91 17.21
C GLY A 266 -14.84 17.37 15.78
N CYS A 267 -13.73 17.06 15.10
CA CYS A 267 -13.68 16.72 13.68
C CYS A 267 -13.22 15.28 13.58
N LEU A 268 -14.17 14.36 13.72
CA LEU A 268 -14.01 12.91 13.59
C LEU A 268 -13.55 12.45 12.18
N ASP A 269 -13.24 13.40 11.28
CA ASP A 269 -12.89 13.18 9.86
C ASP A 269 -11.41 13.54 9.55
N GLY A 270 -10.59 13.74 10.59
CA GLY A 270 -9.14 13.93 10.47
C GLY A 270 -8.38 12.61 10.33
N HIS A 271 -7.63 12.44 9.25
CA HIS A 271 -6.75 11.28 9.05
C HIS A 271 -5.29 11.63 9.36
N PHE A 272 -4.50 10.61 9.70
CA PHE A 272 -3.07 10.77 9.92
C PHE A 272 -2.39 11.41 8.69
N PHE A 273 -1.59 12.46 8.87
CA PHE A 273 -0.92 13.10 7.73
C PHE A 273 0.16 12.20 7.14
N SER A 274 0.14 12.03 5.81
CA SER A 274 1.13 11.19 5.11
C SER A 274 2.57 11.67 5.33
N GLU A 275 2.79 12.97 5.48
CA GLU A 275 4.11 13.54 5.77
C GLU A 275 4.59 13.15 7.17
N THR A 276 3.72 13.27 8.19
CA THR A 276 4.00 12.81 9.55
C THR A 276 4.31 11.32 9.59
N TYR A 277 3.56 10.51 8.85
CA TYR A 277 3.81 9.06 8.76
C TYR A 277 5.18 8.79 8.17
N HIS A 278 5.48 9.44 7.05
CA HIS A 278 6.74 9.25 6.36
C HIS A 278 7.94 9.68 7.20
N THR A 279 7.87 10.84 7.85
CA THR A 279 8.92 11.36 8.74
C THR A 279 9.16 10.44 9.93
N ARG A 280 8.10 9.96 10.60
CA ARG A 280 8.23 9.01 11.72
C ARG A 280 8.81 7.68 11.27
N PHE A 281 8.30 7.10 10.18
CA PHE A 281 8.81 5.86 9.61
C PHE A 281 10.30 5.96 9.26
N LYS A 282 10.69 7.03 8.55
CA LYS A 282 12.07 7.28 8.16
C LYS A 282 12.99 7.41 9.38
N SER A 283 12.59 8.20 10.37
CA SER A 283 13.35 8.37 11.61
C SER A 283 13.58 7.05 12.36
N VAL A 284 12.57 6.18 12.41
CA VAL A 284 12.71 4.85 13.03
C VAL A 284 13.69 3.96 12.24
N CYS A 285 13.64 4.00 10.91
CA CYS A 285 14.56 3.24 10.06
C CYS A 285 16.01 3.72 10.25
N GLU A 286 16.24 5.03 10.17
CA GLU A 286 17.57 5.64 10.35
C GLU A 286 18.18 5.36 11.73
N LYS A 287 17.32 5.21 12.75
CA LYS A 287 17.76 4.89 14.12
C LYS A 287 18.15 3.42 14.30
N LEU A 288 17.47 2.50 13.61
CA LEU A 288 17.55 1.06 13.91
C LEU A 288 18.33 0.24 12.88
N ILE A 289 18.52 0.76 11.68
CA ILE A 289 19.07 0.00 10.56
C ILE A 289 20.49 0.48 10.27
N ASP A 290 21.44 -0.45 10.42
CA ASP A 290 22.87 -0.21 10.21
C ASP A 290 23.26 -0.34 8.73
N ARG A 291 22.72 0.55 7.89
CA ARG A 291 23.11 0.77 6.49
C ARG A 291 22.50 2.07 5.96
N ASP A 292 23.11 2.60 4.90
CA ASP A 292 22.91 3.98 4.39
C ASP A 292 21.49 4.34 3.90
N GLY A 293 20.55 3.40 3.81
CA GLY A 293 19.24 3.65 3.22
C GLY A 293 19.35 4.00 1.72
N PRO A 294 18.59 4.97 1.18
CA PRO A 294 17.64 5.86 1.86
C PRO A 294 16.31 5.18 2.19
N PHE A 295 15.64 5.57 3.27
CA PHE A 295 14.27 5.12 3.59
C PHE A 295 13.25 6.19 3.24
N GLY A 296 12.31 5.83 2.38
CA GLY A 296 11.48 6.79 1.64
C GLY A 296 10.03 6.35 1.47
N THR A 297 9.27 7.15 0.72
CA THR A 297 7.84 6.93 0.40
C THR A 297 7.56 5.60 -0.31
N HIS A 298 8.57 4.99 -0.93
CA HIS A 298 8.49 3.73 -1.66
C HIS A 298 9.11 2.55 -0.89
N SER A 299 9.74 2.76 0.26
CA SER A 299 10.37 1.68 1.05
C SER A 299 9.38 0.56 1.36
N CYS A 300 8.20 0.86 1.91
CA CYS A 300 7.20 -0.16 2.25
C CYS A 300 6.74 -0.96 1.02
N ARG A 301 6.54 -0.33 -0.13
CA ARG A 301 6.15 -1.03 -1.36
C ARG A 301 7.29 -1.88 -1.92
N LYS A 302 8.54 -1.44 -1.81
CA LYS A 302 9.70 -2.29 -2.17
C LYS A 302 9.87 -3.46 -1.20
N THR A 303 9.64 -3.25 0.09
CA THR A 303 9.56 -4.33 1.09
C THR A 303 8.47 -5.34 0.70
N ALA A 304 7.30 -4.87 0.24
CA ALA A 304 6.22 -5.74 -0.21
C ALA A 304 6.66 -6.65 -1.37
N TYR A 305 7.35 -6.09 -2.36
CA TYR A 305 7.96 -6.87 -3.45
C TYR A 305 8.98 -7.89 -2.94
N LEU A 306 9.84 -7.50 -2.00
CA LEU A 306 10.82 -8.41 -1.40
C LEU A 306 10.13 -9.60 -0.72
N PHE A 307 9.13 -9.34 0.13
CA PHE A 307 8.35 -10.37 0.81
C PHE A 307 7.63 -11.29 -0.19
N ALA A 308 7.03 -10.72 -1.23
CA ALA A 308 6.32 -11.50 -2.24
C ALA A 308 7.26 -12.42 -3.02
N VAL A 309 8.43 -11.93 -3.44
CA VAL A 309 9.45 -12.78 -4.09
C VAL A 309 9.90 -13.90 -3.16
N TRP A 310 10.18 -13.60 -1.90
CA TRP A 310 10.65 -14.59 -0.93
C TRP A 310 9.57 -15.62 -0.57
N GLY A 311 8.29 -15.22 -0.65
CA GLY A 311 7.13 -16.10 -0.50
C GLY A 311 6.75 -16.88 -1.77
N GLY A 312 7.47 -16.71 -2.89
CA GLY A 312 7.20 -17.42 -4.14
C GLY A 312 6.15 -16.77 -5.07
N GLY A 313 5.88 -15.48 -4.91
CA GLY A 313 4.96 -14.74 -5.77
C GLY A 313 5.46 -14.56 -7.21
N SER A 314 4.54 -14.59 -8.17
CA SER A 314 4.85 -14.38 -9.60
C SER A 314 4.89 -12.90 -9.98
N ASP A 315 5.66 -12.56 -11.02
CA ASP A 315 5.82 -11.16 -11.45
C ASP A 315 4.51 -10.51 -11.89
N GLY A 316 3.65 -11.26 -12.59
CA GLY A 316 2.34 -10.77 -13.01
C GLY A 316 1.44 -10.44 -11.83
N ASP A 317 1.36 -11.33 -10.84
CA ASP A 317 0.52 -11.15 -9.66
C ASP A 317 1.03 -10.01 -8.75
N MET A 318 2.34 -9.93 -8.54
CA MET A 318 2.95 -8.82 -7.80
C MET A 318 2.74 -7.47 -8.51
N MET A 319 2.84 -7.43 -9.85
CA MET A 319 2.58 -6.23 -10.65
C MET A 319 1.14 -5.74 -10.47
N LEU A 320 0.16 -6.65 -10.53
CA LEU A 320 -1.25 -6.33 -10.32
C LEU A 320 -1.52 -5.88 -8.88
N SER A 321 -0.95 -6.57 -7.90
CA SER A 321 -1.03 -6.24 -6.47
C SER A 321 -0.51 -4.83 -6.17
N ALA A 322 0.59 -4.43 -6.82
CA ALA A 322 1.16 -3.08 -6.73
C ALA A 322 0.48 -2.03 -7.64
N ARG A 323 -0.51 -2.46 -8.45
CA ARG A 323 -1.26 -1.62 -9.40
C ARG A 323 -0.36 -0.97 -10.46
N HIS A 324 0.68 -1.68 -10.90
CA HIS A 324 1.53 -1.21 -11.99
C HIS A 324 0.94 -1.60 -13.35
N LYS A 325 0.87 -0.62 -14.26
CA LYS A 325 0.39 -0.84 -15.63
C LYS A 325 1.42 -1.54 -16.54
N GLN A 326 2.69 -1.45 -16.19
CA GLN A 326 3.80 -1.92 -17.03
C GLN A 326 4.81 -2.66 -16.17
N LEU A 327 5.29 -3.80 -16.70
CA LEU A 327 6.29 -4.64 -16.05
C LEU A 327 7.58 -3.87 -15.72
N GLY A 328 8.05 -3.02 -16.64
CA GLY A 328 9.25 -2.20 -16.41
C GLY A 328 9.15 -1.27 -15.19
N GLN A 329 7.95 -0.87 -14.77
CA GLN A 329 7.78 -0.11 -13.53
C GLN A 329 7.80 -1.02 -12.30
N ALA A 330 7.16 -2.19 -12.36
CA ALA A 330 7.21 -3.19 -11.29
C ALA A 330 8.64 -3.67 -11.01
N MET A 331 9.45 -3.89 -12.06
CA MET A 331 10.84 -4.32 -11.92
C MET A 331 11.71 -3.33 -11.16
N LYS A 332 11.38 -2.03 -11.17
CA LYS A 332 12.09 -1.01 -10.36
C LYS A 332 11.87 -1.17 -8.86
N TYR A 333 10.79 -1.85 -8.45
CA TYR A 333 10.50 -2.16 -7.05
C TYR A 333 11.01 -3.55 -6.67
N LYS A 334 10.92 -4.53 -7.58
CA LYS A 334 11.45 -5.88 -7.38
C LYS A 334 12.98 -5.89 -7.25
N ARG A 335 13.70 -5.18 -8.13
CA ARG A 335 15.19 -5.11 -8.22
C ARG A 335 15.86 -6.41 -7.74
N ASP A 336 16.65 -6.32 -6.67
CA ASP A 336 17.54 -7.37 -6.18
C ASP A 336 16.86 -8.35 -5.22
N ALA A 337 15.53 -8.35 -5.10
CA ALA A 337 14.82 -9.22 -4.16
C ALA A 337 15.20 -10.71 -4.30
N ALA A 338 15.37 -11.18 -5.54
CA ALA A 338 15.79 -12.57 -5.81
C ALA A 338 17.27 -12.80 -5.47
N PHE A 339 18.14 -11.83 -5.72
CA PHE A 339 19.54 -11.89 -5.30
C PHE A 339 19.65 -11.95 -3.77
N LEU A 340 18.94 -11.07 -3.06
CA LEU A 340 18.90 -11.04 -1.60
C LEU A 340 18.34 -12.33 -1.00
N LEU A 341 17.37 -12.98 -1.66
CA LEU A 341 16.88 -14.30 -1.25
C LEU A 341 18.01 -15.34 -1.31
N ASN A 342 18.72 -15.42 -2.43
CA ASN A 342 19.84 -16.35 -2.59
C ASN A 342 20.97 -16.06 -1.60
N VAL A 343 21.28 -14.78 -1.34
CA VAL A 343 22.25 -14.40 -0.30
C VAL A 343 21.78 -14.86 1.09
N ALA A 344 20.49 -14.72 1.42
CA ALA A 344 19.96 -15.18 2.69
C ALA A 344 20.03 -16.72 2.83
N ILE A 345 19.70 -17.46 1.76
CA ILE A 345 19.83 -18.93 1.71
C ILE A 345 21.28 -19.36 1.89
N SER A 346 22.21 -18.76 1.13
CA SER A 346 23.64 -19.07 1.23
C SER A 346 24.23 -18.78 2.61
N ASN A 347 23.67 -17.79 3.32
CA ASN A 347 24.04 -17.45 4.69
C ASN A 347 23.26 -18.26 5.74
N ASN A 348 22.57 -19.34 5.35
CA ASN A 348 21.78 -20.21 6.23
C ASN A 348 20.80 -19.44 7.13
N LYS A 349 20.23 -18.34 6.63
CA LYS A 349 19.24 -17.58 7.38
C LYS A 349 17.94 -18.39 7.46
N ASN A 350 17.32 -18.41 8.64
CA ASN A 350 16.02 -19.06 8.83
C ASN A 350 14.90 -18.23 8.16
N LEU A 351 14.59 -18.55 6.91
CA LEU A 351 13.54 -17.85 6.15
C LEU A 351 12.14 -18.15 6.68
N ALA A 352 11.90 -19.39 7.13
CA ALA A 352 10.60 -19.83 7.62
C ALA A 352 10.14 -19.06 8.88
N SER A 353 11.08 -18.43 9.62
CA SER A 353 10.74 -17.61 10.79
C SER A 353 10.39 -16.16 10.45
N VAL A 354 10.51 -15.74 9.18
CA VAL A 354 10.36 -14.33 8.79
C VAL A 354 9.57 -14.10 7.49
N VAL A 355 9.38 -15.12 6.65
CA VAL A 355 8.55 -15.05 5.44
C VAL A 355 7.59 -16.23 5.34
N THR A 356 6.36 -15.93 4.89
CA THR A 356 5.31 -16.90 4.59
C THR A 356 5.11 -17.10 3.09
N PRO A 357 4.53 -18.26 2.69
CA PRO A 357 4.11 -18.47 1.31
C PRO A 357 3.18 -17.34 0.83
N TRP A 358 3.44 -16.87 -0.38
CA TRP A 358 2.71 -15.78 -0.99
C TRP A 358 1.26 -16.19 -1.30
N LYS A 359 0.32 -15.26 -1.01
CA LYS A 359 -1.08 -15.34 -1.43
C LYS A 359 -1.41 -14.10 -2.24
N SER A 360 -2.04 -14.28 -3.40
CA SER A 360 -2.47 -13.15 -4.23
C SER A 360 -3.41 -12.24 -3.45
N ILE A 361 -3.19 -10.93 -3.57
CA ILE A 361 -4.03 -9.93 -2.91
C ILE A 361 -4.95 -9.20 -3.89
N PHE A 362 -4.70 -9.27 -5.19
CA PHE A 362 -5.44 -8.47 -6.16
C PHE A 362 -6.75 -9.17 -6.56
N CYS A 363 -7.88 -8.49 -6.36
CA CYS A 363 -9.17 -8.95 -6.82
C CYS A 363 -9.61 -8.14 -8.04
N ALA A 364 -9.50 -8.72 -9.23
CA ALA A 364 -9.90 -8.09 -10.50
C ALA A 364 -11.43 -8.04 -10.64
N ASP A 365 -12.11 -9.13 -10.26
CA ASP A 365 -13.55 -9.30 -10.36
C ASP A 365 -14.13 -9.67 -8.99
N ALA A 366 -14.63 -8.65 -8.30
CA ALA A 366 -15.31 -8.80 -7.03
C ALA A 366 -16.59 -9.64 -7.12
N GLN A 367 -17.26 -9.69 -8.28
CA GLN A 367 -18.48 -10.49 -8.45
C GLN A 367 -18.18 -11.98 -8.41
N MET A 368 -17.16 -12.43 -9.15
CA MET A 368 -16.71 -13.83 -9.09
C MET A 368 -16.22 -14.19 -7.69
N GLY A 369 -15.49 -13.28 -7.02
CA GLY A 369 -15.09 -13.45 -5.62
C GLY A 369 -16.28 -13.66 -4.68
N ARG A 370 -17.36 -12.87 -4.83
CA ARG A 370 -18.60 -13.03 -4.04
C ARG A 370 -19.31 -14.35 -4.32
N SER A 371 -19.29 -14.83 -5.57
CA SER A 371 -19.94 -16.09 -5.94
C SER A 371 -19.30 -17.27 -5.22
N ILE A 372 -17.97 -17.28 -5.10
CA ILE A 372 -17.24 -18.32 -4.38
C ILE A 372 -17.38 -18.12 -2.86
N ASN A 373 -17.39 -16.86 -2.40
CA ASN A 373 -17.54 -16.49 -0.99
C ASN A 373 -19.00 -16.40 -0.50
N SER A 374 -19.95 -17.06 -1.17
CA SER A 374 -21.39 -16.87 -0.95
C SER A 374 -21.85 -17.15 0.49
N ASN A 375 -21.11 -18.00 1.23
CA ASN A 375 -21.35 -18.28 2.64
C ASN A 375 -20.49 -17.44 3.60
N GLY A 376 -19.36 -16.87 3.15
CA GLY A 376 -18.42 -16.16 4.03
C GLY A 376 -18.91 -14.80 4.53
N SER A 377 -19.84 -14.18 3.81
CA SER A 377 -20.45 -12.89 4.20
C SER A 377 -21.36 -13.00 5.43
N ARG A 378 -21.87 -14.19 5.76
CA ARG A 378 -22.80 -14.40 6.88
C ARG A 378 -22.17 -14.13 8.25
N GLY A 379 -20.85 -14.31 8.37
CA GLY A 379 -20.09 -14.08 9.59
C GLY A 379 -19.63 -12.63 9.77
N PHE A 380 -19.80 -11.77 8.76
CA PHE A 380 -19.26 -10.42 8.81
C PHE A 380 -20.04 -9.53 9.77
N LYS A 381 -19.29 -8.90 10.68
CA LYS A 381 -19.77 -7.92 11.65
C LYS A 381 -18.99 -6.62 11.47
N PRO A 382 -19.46 -5.49 12.03
CA PRO A 382 -18.63 -4.29 12.13
C PRO A 382 -17.24 -4.64 12.65
N LEU A 383 -16.18 -4.06 12.08
CA LEU A 383 -14.80 -4.45 12.41
C LEU A 383 -14.48 -4.33 13.90
N TYR A 384 -15.08 -3.37 14.60
CA TYR A 384 -14.98 -3.25 16.05
C TYR A 384 -15.52 -4.48 16.78
N GLU A 385 -16.64 -5.05 16.34
CA GLU A 385 -17.18 -6.28 16.90
C GLU A 385 -16.32 -7.49 16.56
N LEU A 386 -15.76 -7.55 15.34
CA LEU A 386 -14.81 -8.60 14.98
C LEU A 386 -13.56 -8.53 15.87
N ALA A 387 -13.03 -7.33 16.10
CA ALA A 387 -11.91 -7.10 17.00
C ALA A 387 -12.24 -7.51 18.44
N PHE A 388 -13.39 -7.06 18.96
CA PHE A 388 -13.85 -7.39 20.31
C PHE A 388 -14.01 -8.91 20.49
N ASN A 389 -14.71 -9.59 19.57
CA ASN A 389 -14.93 -11.03 19.66
C ASN A 389 -13.61 -11.80 19.55
N PHE A 390 -12.73 -11.40 18.63
CA PHE A 390 -11.44 -12.06 18.48
C PHE A 390 -10.56 -11.92 19.73
N ILE A 391 -10.40 -10.70 20.26
CA ILE A 391 -9.53 -10.43 21.40
C ILE A 391 -10.09 -11.03 22.70
N HIS A 392 -11.36 -10.77 23.00
CA HIS A 392 -11.91 -11.13 24.32
C HIS A 392 -12.57 -12.50 24.37
N LYS A 393 -13.15 -12.98 23.27
CA LYS A 393 -13.83 -14.30 23.26
C LYS A 393 -12.93 -15.41 22.74
N LEU A 394 -12.18 -15.17 21.66
CA LEU A 394 -11.32 -16.18 21.06
C LEU A 394 -9.94 -16.24 21.71
N CYS A 395 -9.32 -15.09 22.00
CA CYS A 395 -8.02 -15.04 22.67
C CYS A 395 -8.13 -14.98 24.21
N ALA A 396 -9.35 -14.92 24.75
CA ALA A 396 -9.63 -14.82 26.20
C ALA A 396 -8.88 -13.68 26.91
N CYS A 397 -8.60 -12.58 26.20
CA CYS A 397 -7.91 -11.43 26.77
C CYS A 397 -8.86 -10.63 27.68
N PRO A 398 -8.44 -10.17 28.88
CA PRO A 398 -9.27 -9.35 29.76
C PRO A 398 -9.77 -8.04 29.12
N LEU A 399 -10.93 -7.53 29.55
CA LEU A 399 -11.53 -6.31 29.00
C LEU A 399 -10.71 -5.04 29.27
N ASP A 400 -10.02 -5.02 30.40
CA ASP A 400 -9.15 -3.95 30.90
C ASP A 400 -7.68 -4.11 30.46
N ALA A 401 -7.38 -5.11 29.62
CA ALA A 401 -6.03 -5.37 29.15
C ALA A 401 -5.46 -4.21 28.33
N GLY A 402 -4.26 -3.76 28.70
CA GLY A 402 -3.47 -2.82 27.89
C GLY A 402 -2.98 -3.44 26.57
N ILE A 403 -2.46 -2.59 25.67
CA ILE A 403 -2.03 -2.97 24.31
C ILE A 403 -1.03 -4.13 24.33
N LEU A 404 0.01 -4.06 25.17
CA LEU A 404 1.01 -5.13 25.25
C LEU A 404 0.41 -6.48 25.64
N ARG A 405 -0.56 -6.48 26.57
CA ARG A 405 -1.25 -7.71 26.96
C ARG A 405 -2.11 -8.26 25.83
N MET A 406 -2.88 -7.40 25.15
CA MET A 406 -3.64 -7.79 23.96
C MET A 406 -2.74 -8.39 22.89
N ILE A 407 -1.58 -7.79 22.62
CA ILE A 407 -0.60 -8.31 21.66
C ILE A 407 -0.16 -9.72 22.07
N THR A 408 0.27 -9.93 23.31
CA THR A 408 0.72 -11.25 23.78
C THR A 408 -0.36 -12.31 23.60
N ASP A 409 -1.58 -12.05 24.07
CA ASP A 409 -2.68 -13.03 24.01
C ASP A 409 -3.08 -13.31 22.54
N VAL A 410 -3.17 -12.26 21.71
CA VAL A 410 -3.51 -12.39 20.28
C VAL A 410 -2.43 -13.12 19.50
N LEU A 411 -1.15 -12.95 19.79
CA LEU A 411 -0.08 -13.65 19.06
C LEU A 411 0.01 -15.13 19.43
N ASN A 412 -0.35 -15.47 20.67
CA ASN A 412 -0.40 -16.85 21.14
C ASN A 412 -1.66 -17.61 20.70
N PHE A 413 -2.64 -16.92 20.11
CA PHE A 413 -3.82 -17.57 19.55
C PHE A 413 -3.43 -18.56 18.45
N ASN A 414 -3.86 -19.81 18.61
CA ASN A 414 -3.73 -20.85 17.60
C ASN A 414 -5.09 -21.14 17.00
N LYS A 415 -5.15 -21.17 15.66
CA LYS A 415 -6.36 -21.58 14.96
C LYS A 415 -6.64 -23.06 15.27
N PRO A 416 -7.91 -23.46 15.44
CA PRO A 416 -8.27 -24.88 15.49
C PRO A 416 -7.69 -25.63 14.30
N THR A 417 -6.98 -26.71 14.60
CA THR A 417 -6.35 -27.59 13.62
C THR A 417 -7.16 -28.87 13.40
N SER A 418 -8.13 -29.14 14.27
CA SER A 418 -9.03 -30.29 14.15
C SER A 418 -10.51 -29.93 14.21
N THR A 419 -11.35 -30.81 13.64
CA THR A 419 -12.80 -30.72 13.76
C THR A 419 -13.24 -30.73 15.23
N LYS A 420 -12.57 -31.50 16.08
CA LYS A 420 -12.84 -31.56 17.52
C LYS A 420 -12.61 -30.21 18.21
N GLU A 421 -11.49 -29.54 17.92
CA GLU A 421 -11.22 -28.19 18.44
C GLU A 421 -12.22 -27.17 17.90
N SER A 422 -12.62 -27.30 16.64
CA SER A 422 -13.61 -26.42 16.02
C SER A 422 -15.00 -26.56 16.68
N ILE A 423 -15.40 -27.80 16.98
CA ILE A 423 -16.61 -28.12 17.74
C ILE A 423 -16.53 -27.53 19.14
N ASP A 424 -15.42 -27.72 19.86
CA ASP A 424 -15.24 -27.17 21.20
C ASP A 424 -15.43 -25.65 21.24
N ILE A 425 -14.86 -24.93 20.27
CA ILE A 425 -15.05 -23.47 20.14
C ILE A 425 -16.51 -23.11 19.87
N LEU A 426 -17.17 -23.80 18.94
CA LEU A 426 -18.58 -23.55 18.64
C LEU A 426 -19.45 -23.81 19.86
N CYS A 427 -19.20 -24.90 20.58
CA CYS A 427 -19.96 -25.23 21.78
C CYS A 427 -19.73 -24.19 22.89
N LYS A 428 -18.49 -23.75 23.13
CA LYS A 428 -18.20 -22.65 24.08
C LYS A 428 -18.87 -21.34 23.72
N LYS A 429 -19.06 -21.08 22.42
CA LYS A 429 -19.70 -19.86 21.93
C LYS A 429 -21.22 -19.85 22.17
N TYR A 430 -21.88 -21.00 22.09
CA TYR A 430 -23.34 -21.08 22.11
C TYR A 430 -23.92 -21.70 23.39
N PHE A 431 -23.15 -22.47 24.15
CA PHE A 431 -23.62 -23.15 25.36
C PHE A 431 -22.98 -22.57 26.63
N PRO A 432 -23.75 -22.44 27.73
CA PRO A 432 -23.20 -22.16 29.05
C PRO A 432 -22.21 -23.26 29.51
N PRO A 433 -21.26 -22.97 30.42
CA PRO A 433 -20.26 -23.94 30.88
C PRO A 433 -20.87 -25.25 31.43
N GLU A 434 -22.02 -25.14 32.10
CA GLU A 434 -22.77 -26.26 32.68
C GLU A 434 -23.33 -27.23 31.62
N VAL A 435 -23.68 -26.71 30.45
CA VAL A 435 -24.24 -27.48 29.32
C VAL A 435 -23.12 -28.01 28.42
N LEU A 436 -22.03 -27.24 28.30
CA LEU A 436 -20.86 -27.57 27.49
C LEU A 436 -20.28 -28.94 27.86
N SER A 437 -20.09 -29.21 29.16
CA SER A 437 -19.53 -30.50 29.60
C SER A 437 -20.36 -31.69 29.11
N ARG A 438 -21.70 -31.59 29.23
CA ARG A 438 -22.63 -32.63 28.80
C ARG A 438 -22.64 -32.82 27.28
N VAL A 439 -22.62 -31.73 26.53
CA VAL A 439 -22.60 -31.79 25.05
C VAL A 439 -21.30 -32.43 24.56
N MET A 440 -20.16 -32.04 25.12
CA MET A 440 -18.86 -32.60 24.73
C MET A 440 -18.73 -34.09 25.09
N ASP A 441 -19.29 -34.52 26.22
CA ASP A 441 -19.36 -35.94 26.60
C ASP A 441 -20.20 -36.74 25.60
N LEU A 442 -21.42 -36.29 25.29
CA LEU A 442 -22.30 -36.96 24.31
C LEU A 442 -21.66 -37.05 22.93
N MET A 443 -20.99 -36.00 22.46
CA MET A 443 -20.28 -36.02 21.19
C MET A 443 -19.11 -37.00 21.19
N SER A 444 -18.41 -37.12 22.31
CA SER A 444 -17.32 -38.09 22.47
C SER A 444 -17.85 -39.53 22.48
N THR A 445 -18.97 -39.78 23.17
CA THR A 445 -19.67 -41.08 23.15
C THR A 445 -20.13 -41.43 21.73
N TYR A 446 -20.78 -40.50 21.03
CA TYR A 446 -21.24 -40.72 19.67
C TYR A 446 -20.09 -41.00 18.68
N ALA A 447 -18.97 -40.27 18.79
CA ALA A 447 -17.78 -40.53 17.97
C ALA A 447 -17.19 -41.92 18.25
N PHE A 448 -17.20 -42.36 19.51
CA PHE A 448 -16.77 -43.70 19.89
C PHE A 448 -17.69 -44.77 19.28
N GLU A 449 -19.01 -44.60 19.38
CA GLU A 449 -20.00 -45.50 18.78
C GLU A 449 -19.81 -45.64 17.26
N LEU A 450 -19.60 -44.53 16.55
CA LEU A 450 -19.33 -44.55 15.10
C LEU A 450 -18.04 -45.31 14.77
N THR A 451 -16.97 -45.09 15.54
CA THR A 451 -15.68 -45.77 15.33
C THR A 451 -15.81 -47.27 15.60
N TYR A 452 -16.58 -47.64 16.61
CA TYR A 452 -16.87 -49.03 16.96
C TYR A 452 -17.72 -49.72 15.88
N LEU A 453 -18.74 -49.05 15.33
CA LEU A 453 -19.54 -49.59 14.22
C LEU A 453 -18.72 -49.76 12.94
N GLN A 454 -17.82 -48.83 12.63
CA GLN A 454 -16.91 -48.94 11.48
C GLN A 454 -15.92 -50.10 11.63
N SER A 455 -15.40 -50.35 12.84
CA SER A 455 -14.48 -51.48 13.07
C SER A 455 -15.20 -52.83 12.96
N GLN A 456 -16.44 -52.94 13.43
CA GLN A 456 -17.26 -54.13 13.23
C GLN A 456 -17.60 -54.37 11.75
N THR A 457 -17.91 -53.33 10.99
CA THR A 457 -18.20 -53.44 9.55
C THR A 457 -16.95 -53.87 8.77
N THR A 458 -15.77 -53.37 9.16
CA THR A 458 -14.49 -53.74 8.54
C THR A 458 -14.07 -55.19 8.89
N GLN A 459 -14.43 -55.68 10.08
CA GLN A 459 -14.24 -57.08 10.47
C GLN A 459 -15.22 -58.03 9.76
N ALA A 460 -16.47 -57.60 9.54
CA ALA A 460 -17.44 -58.38 8.76
C ALA A 460 -17.00 -58.54 7.29
N LEU A 461 -16.53 -57.46 6.66
CA LEU A 461 -16.04 -57.48 5.27
C LEU A 461 -14.71 -58.24 5.08
N SER A 462 -13.86 -58.31 6.12
CA SER A 462 -12.65 -59.14 6.09
C SER A 462 -12.89 -60.60 6.50
N GLY A 463 -13.99 -60.89 7.19
CA GLY A 463 -14.45 -62.25 7.52
C GLY A 463 -15.10 -63.00 6.35
N GLU A 464 -15.70 -62.31 5.38
CA GLU A 464 -16.33 -62.95 4.20
C GLU A 464 -15.34 -63.39 3.11
N ASN A 465 -14.08 -62.91 3.13
CA ASN A 465 -13.05 -63.33 2.17
C ASN A 465 -12.27 -64.59 2.56
N ASN A 466 -12.66 -65.29 3.63
CA ASN A 466 -12.00 -66.52 4.08
C ASN A 466 -12.86 -67.80 3.98
N SER A 467 -13.91 -67.76 3.17
CA SER A 467 -14.67 -68.98 2.82
C SER A 467 -15.08 -68.97 1.35
N GLY A 468 -14.30 -69.67 0.52
CA GLY A 468 -14.71 -70.05 -0.84
C GLY A 468 -13.70 -69.66 -1.91
N GLY A 469 -12.76 -70.58 -2.20
CA GLY A 469 -12.14 -70.58 -3.52
C GLY A 469 -13.18 -71.02 -4.55
N ASP A 470 -13.34 -70.23 -5.61
CA ASP A 470 -13.23 -70.74 -6.98
C ASP A 470 -13.21 -69.61 -8.01
N GLN A 471 -12.55 -69.92 -9.12
CA GLN A 471 -12.21 -69.05 -10.24
C GLN A 471 -13.45 -68.53 -10.98
N ASN A 472 -13.52 -67.22 -11.27
CA ASN A 472 -13.87 -66.80 -12.63
C ASN A 472 -13.49 -65.34 -12.94
N SER A 473 -12.88 -65.19 -14.11
CA SER A 473 -12.54 -63.93 -14.77
C SER A 473 -13.78 -63.24 -15.36
N GLY A 474 -13.86 -61.92 -15.24
CA GLY A 474 -14.57 -61.08 -16.21
C GLY A 474 -15.48 -60.01 -15.64
N LEU A 475 -15.21 -58.77 -16.06
CA LEU A 475 -16.11 -57.60 -16.17
C LEU A 475 -16.40 -56.81 -14.88
N LEU A 476 -15.75 -55.66 -14.78
CA LEU A 476 -16.19 -54.49 -14.00
C LEU A 476 -17.50 -53.94 -14.60
N PRO A 477 -18.55 -53.72 -13.79
CA PRO A 477 -19.57 -52.74 -14.09
C PRO A 477 -19.38 -51.47 -13.27
N ASP A 478 -19.68 -50.39 -13.98
CA ASP A 478 -19.81 -48.98 -13.64
C ASP A 478 -20.56 -48.72 -12.32
N LEU A 479 -19.97 -47.91 -11.43
CA LEU A 479 -20.65 -47.37 -10.23
C LEU A 479 -21.04 -45.91 -10.48
N THR A 480 -22.08 -45.73 -11.29
CA THR A 480 -22.95 -44.56 -11.22
C THR A 480 -24.22 -44.95 -10.46
N GLU A 481 -24.73 -44.00 -9.67
CA GLU A 481 -25.98 -44.06 -8.88
C GLU A 481 -25.89 -44.68 -7.47
N ILE A 482 -25.46 -43.87 -6.49
CA ILE A 482 -26.03 -43.95 -5.14
C ILE A 482 -27.07 -42.84 -5.01
N ASN A 483 -28.31 -43.30 -4.95
CA ASN A 483 -29.56 -42.58 -4.82
C ASN A 483 -29.64 -41.88 -3.45
N VAL A 484 -29.62 -40.54 -3.42
CA VAL A 484 -29.84 -39.74 -2.22
C VAL A 484 -31.34 -39.75 -1.92
N GLN A 485 -31.79 -40.67 -1.06
CA GLN A 485 -33.12 -40.58 -0.47
C GLN A 485 -33.16 -39.46 0.59
N ASN A 486 -34.26 -38.71 0.54
CA ASN A 486 -34.53 -37.45 1.24
C ASN A 486 -34.23 -37.42 2.76
N PRO A 487 -33.88 -36.24 3.32
CA PRO A 487 -33.77 -36.06 4.77
C PRO A 487 -35.14 -36.10 5.46
N PRO A 488 -35.23 -36.57 6.72
CA PRO A 488 -36.49 -36.60 7.45
C PRO A 488 -36.93 -35.18 7.84
N VAL A 489 -38.22 -34.92 7.60
CA VAL A 489 -38.97 -33.75 8.07
C VAL A 489 -39.20 -33.91 9.57
N PHE A 490 -38.68 -32.97 10.38
CA PHE A 490 -39.05 -32.86 11.79
C PHE A 490 -40.31 -31.98 11.90
N SER A 491 -41.39 -32.55 12.42
CA SER A 491 -42.61 -31.83 12.80
C SER A 491 -42.49 -31.31 14.24
N THR A 492 -42.66 -29.98 14.36
CA THR A 492 -42.93 -29.11 15.53
C THR A 492 -42.18 -29.36 16.83
#